data_AF-A0A2W4SV49-F1
#
_entry.id   AF-A0A2W4SV49-F1
#
_cell.length_a   1.000
_cell.length_b   1.000
_cell.length_c   1.000
_cell.angle_alpha   90.00
_cell.angle_beta   90.00
_cell.angle_gamma   90.00
#
_symmetry.space_group_name_H-M   'P 1'
#
loop_
_entity.id
_entity.type
_entity.pdbx_description
1 polymer ?
#
loop_
_entity_poly.entity_id
_entity_poly.type
_entity_poly.pdbx_seq_one_letter_code
_entity_poly.pdbx_strand_id
1 'polypeptide(L)'
;MTTLMLHDISDNLYQKLKALAEAHRHSVNQEALSVLESALAPLDDTPKPSTQETLDWLRLEVWTLPVLDGRNPDEILGYNEHGLFD
;
A
#
# COMPACT_ATOMS: atom_id res chain seq x y z
N MET A 1 -14.03 13.85 -28.53
CA MET A 1 -14.50 13.75 -27.13
C MET A 1 -15.34 12.50 -27.05
N THR A 2 -14.90 11.51 -26.28
CA THR A 2 -15.68 10.29 -26.04
C THR A 2 -16.44 10.51 -24.74
N THR A 3 -17.77 10.38 -24.77
CA THR A 3 -18.61 10.52 -23.57
C THR A 3 -19.07 9.13 -23.16
N LEU A 4 -18.77 8.73 -21.92
CA LEU A 4 -19.21 7.48 -21.34
C LEU A 4 -20.30 7.80 -20.31
N MET A 5 -21.48 7.19 -20.46
CA MET A 5 -22.58 7.30 -19.51
C MET A 5 -22.73 5.98 -18.75
N LEU A 6 -22.52 6.06 -17.44
CA LEU A 6 -22.76 4.95 -16.52
C LEU A 6 -24.25 4.94 -16.15
N HIS A 7 -24.96 3.90 -16.56
CA HIS A 7 -26.36 3.67 -16.22
C HIS A 7 -26.45 2.67 -15.05
N ASP A 8 -27.54 2.73 -14.28
CA ASP A 8 -27.83 1.81 -13.17
C ASP A 8 -26.74 1.76 -12.06
N ILE A 9 -26.11 2.91 -11.76
CA ILE A 9 -25.19 3.01 -10.63
C ILE A 9 -25.98 2.83 -9.32
N SER A 10 -25.59 1.83 -8.53
CA SER A 10 -26.16 1.65 -7.18
C SER A 10 -25.95 2.89 -6.30
N ASP A 11 -26.93 3.25 -5.48
CA ASP A 11 -26.84 4.39 -4.58
C ASP A 11 -25.60 4.33 -3.68
N ASN A 12 -25.21 3.13 -3.24
CA ASN A 12 -24.00 2.93 -2.44
C ASN A 12 -22.73 3.36 -3.18
N LEU A 13 -22.61 3.00 -4.46
CA LEU A 13 -21.46 3.34 -5.29
C LEU A 13 -21.42 4.85 -5.57
N TYR A 14 -22.56 5.46 -5.85
CA TYR A 14 -22.66 6.91 -6.04
C TYR A 14 -22.25 7.68 -4.76
N GLN A 15 -22.72 7.25 -3.59
CA GLN A 15 -22.34 7.89 -2.32
C GLN A 15 -20.84 7.75 -2.03
N LYS A 16 -20.24 6.60 -2.32
CA LYS A 16 -18.79 6.39 -2.19
C LYS A 16 -18.00 7.32 -3.11
N LEU A 17 -18.40 7.41 -4.38
CA LEU A 17 -17.78 8.33 -5.35
C LEU A 17 -17.89 9.79 -4.90
N LYS A 18 -19.04 10.19 -4.35
CA LYS A 18 -19.23 11.54 -3.83
C LYS A 18 -18.32 11.83 -2.62
N ALA A 19 -18.24 10.90 -1.67
CA ALA A 19 -17.37 11.06 -0.49
C ALA A 19 -15.89 11.14 -0.88
N LEU A 20 -15.44 10.32 -1.84
CA LEU A 20 -14.08 10.37 -2.37
C LEU A 20 -13.81 11.70 -3.10
N ALA A 21 -14.76 12.16 -3.92
CA ALA A 21 -14.64 13.44 -4.61
C ALA A 21 -14.55 14.62 -3.64
N GLU A 22 -15.31 14.62 -2.55
CA GLU A 22 -15.22 15.62 -1.47
C GLU A 22 -13.85 15.57 -0.78
N ALA A 23 -13.35 14.38 -0.46
CA ALA A 23 -12.04 14.21 0.17
C ALA A 23 -10.88 14.67 -0.74
N HIS A 24 -10.95 14.38 -2.03
CA HIS A 24 -9.94 14.77 -3.02
C HIS A 24 -10.15 16.20 -3.57
N ARG A 25 -11.22 16.89 -3.15
CA ARG A 25 -11.63 18.22 -3.66
C ARG A 25 -11.80 18.26 -5.19
N HIS A 26 -12.31 17.17 -5.75
CA HIS A 26 -12.57 17.02 -7.17
C HIS A 26 -14.07 16.97 -7.46
N SER A 27 -14.43 17.14 -8.73
CA SER A 27 -15.79 16.81 -9.18
C SER A 27 -15.99 15.29 -9.19
N VAL A 28 -17.23 14.83 -9.00
CA VAL A 28 -17.58 13.40 -9.05
C VAL A 28 -17.18 12.77 -10.39
N ASN A 29 -17.24 13.52 -11.49
CA ASN A 29 -16.82 13.06 -12.81
C ASN A 29 -15.30 12.85 -12.89
N GLN A 30 -14.51 13.77 -12.32
CA GLN A 30 -13.06 13.63 -12.27
C GLN A 30 -12.64 12.46 -11.36
N GLU A 31 -13.34 12.27 -10.24
CA GLU A 31 -13.10 11.13 -9.36
C GLU A 31 -13.44 9.81 -10.06
N ALA A 32 -14.58 9.74 -10.76
CA ALA A 32 -14.96 8.57 -11.54
C ALA A 32 -13.92 8.24 -12.62
N LEU A 33 -13.39 9.26 -13.32
CA LEU A 33 -12.31 9.08 -14.28
C LEU A 33 -11.04 8.55 -13.60
N SER A 34 -10.61 9.17 -12.50
CA SER A 34 -9.41 8.75 -11.77
C SER A 34 -9.51 7.31 -11.25
N VAL A 35 -10.68 6.91 -10.76
CA VAL A 35 -10.94 5.54 -10.30
C VAL A 35 -10.90 4.55 -11.47
N LEU A 36 -11.51 4.90 -12.60
CA LEU A 36 -11.46 4.08 -13.81
C LEU A 36 -10.03 3.97 -14.37
N GLU A 37 -9.29 5.08 -14.41
CA GLU A 37 -7.88 5.10 -14.83
C GLU A 37 -7.03 4.23 -13.90
N SER A 38 -7.23 4.28 -12.59
CA SER A 38 -6.51 3.43 -11.64
C SER A 38 -6.91 1.95 -11.76
N ALA A 39 -8.18 1.65 -12.05
CA ALA A 39 -8.66 0.28 -12.19
C ALA A 39 -8.23 -0.35 -13.52
N LEU A 40 -8.07 0.47 -14.56
CA LEU A 40 -7.62 0.07 -15.90
C LEU A 40 -6.12 0.23 -16.10
N ALA A 41 -5.42 0.92 -15.20
CA ALA A 41 -3.97 0.91 -15.17
C ALA A 41 -3.54 -0.56 -15.20
N PRO A 42 -2.63 -0.95 -16.09
CA PRO A 42 -2.08 -2.29 -16.04
C PRO A 42 -1.62 -2.47 -14.59
N LEU A 43 -2.21 -3.45 -13.90
CA LEU A 43 -1.60 -3.98 -12.68
C LEU A 43 -0.16 -4.18 -13.07
N ASP A 44 0.76 -3.42 -12.47
CA ASP A 44 2.16 -3.50 -12.79
C ASP A 44 2.52 -4.98 -12.80
N ASP A 45 2.58 -5.58 -14.00
CA ASP A 45 2.77 -7.01 -14.22
C ASP A 45 4.25 -7.34 -14.03
N THR A 46 4.94 -6.48 -13.25
CA THR A 46 6.23 -6.79 -12.69
C THR A 46 6.03 -8.07 -11.90
N PRO A 47 6.57 -9.19 -12.38
CA PRO A 47 6.41 -10.44 -11.68
C PRO A 47 6.96 -10.24 -10.28
N LYS A 48 6.17 -10.60 -9.27
CA LYS A 48 6.65 -10.60 -7.90
C LYS A 48 7.96 -11.40 -7.87
N PRO A 49 9.06 -10.83 -7.33
CA PRO A 49 10.32 -11.55 -7.27
C PRO A 49 10.10 -12.87 -6.53
N SER A 50 10.75 -13.92 -7.01
CA SER A 50 10.77 -15.19 -6.31
C SER A 50 11.34 -15.03 -4.90
N THR A 51 11.03 -15.99 -4.03
CA THR A 51 11.60 -16.04 -2.68
C THR A 51 13.12 -16.00 -2.72
N GLN A 52 13.73 -16.63 -3.74
CA GLN A 52 15.18 -16.66 -3.89
C GLN A 52 15.74 -15.30 -4.28
N GLU A 53 15.15 -14.61 -5.26
CA GLU A 53 15.56 -13.26 -5.66
C GLU A 53 15.42 -12.25 -4.50
N THR A 54 14.34 -12.37 -3.73
CA THR A 54 14.12 -11.54 -2.54
C THR A 54 15.19 -11.79 -1.48
N LEU A 55 15.52 -13.06 -1.24
CA LEU A 55 16.54 -13.46 -0.26
C LEU A 55 17.93 -12.96 -0.67
N ASP A 56 18.29 -13.07 -1.95
CA ASP A 56 19.58 -12.62 -2.46
C ASP A 56 19.69 -11.09 -2.39
N TRP A 57 18.61 -10.36 -2.67
CA TRP A 57 18.56 -8.92 -2.45
C TRP A 57 18.76 -8.53 -0.97
N LEU A 58 18.07 -9.20 -0.04
CA LEU A 58 18.22 -8.96 1.41
C LEU A 58 19.67 -9.16 1.87
N ARG A 59 20.38 -10.17 1.32
CA ARG A 59 21.79 -10.44 1.62
C ARG A 59 22.72 -9.32 1.20
N LEU A 60 22.50 -8.78 0.01
CA LEU A 60 23.39 -7.79 -0.58
C LEU A 60 23.13 -6.39 -0.01
N GLU A 61 21.86 -6.03 0.16
CA GLU A 61 21.46 -4.64 0.43
C GLU A 61 21.09 -4.37 1.89
N VAL A 62 20.50 -5.35 2.59
CA VAL A 62 19.98 -5.13 3.95
C VAL A 62 20.94 -5.65 5.01
N TRP A 63 21.45 -6.87 4.85
CA TRP A 63 22.36 -7.47 5.85
C TRP A 63 23.79 -6.90 5.83
N THR A 64 24.14 -6.12 4.81
CA THR A 64 25.42 -5.40 4.75
C THR A 64 25.39 -4.04 5.47
N LEU A 65 24.21 -3.58 5.88
CA LEU A 65 24.06 -2.31 6.57
C LEU A 65 24.71 -2.35 7.96
N PRO A 66 25.23 -1.20 8.45
CA PRO A 66 25.81 -1.12 9.78
C PRO A 66 24.74 -1.40 10.84
N VAL A 67 25.09 -2.21 11.84
CA VAL A 67 24.25 -2.48 13.00
C VAL A 67 24.20 -1.23 13.88
N LEU A 68 23.03 -0.61 13.97
CA LEU A 68 22.82 0.60 14.78
C LEU A 68 22.48 0.28 16.24
N ASP A 69 21.82 -0.85 16.48
CA ASP A 69 21.42 -1.31 17.80
C ASP A 69 22.04 -2.69 18.05
N GLY A 70 22.98 -2.75 18.99
CA GLY A 70 23.69 -3.97 19.35
C GLY A 70 23.01 -4.79 20.45
N ARG A 71 21.83 -4.35 20.94
CA ARG A 71 21.07 -5.11 21.92
C ARG A 71 20.66 -6.46 21.36
N ASN A 72 20.60 -7.46 22.23
CA ASN A 72 20.09 -8.77 21.83
C ASN A 72 18.56 -8.72 21.61
N PRO A 73 17.96 -9.72 20.93
CA PRO A 73 16.53 -9.70 20.64
C PRO A 73 15.63 -9.52 21.87
N ASP A 74 15.98 -10.12 23.01
CA ASP A 74 15.20 -10.04 24.24
C ASP A 74 15.26 -8.62 24.82
N GLU A 75 16.44 -8.00 24.86
CA GLU A 75 16.63 -6.61 25.28
C GLU A 75 15.95 -5.60 24.34
N ILE A 76 15.87 -5.91 23.04
CA ILE A 76 15.12 -5.11 22.07
C ILE A 76 13.62 -5.18 22.37
N LEU A 77 13.12 -6.38 22.65
CA LEU A 77 11.71 -6.63 22.99
C LEU A 77 11.35 -6.19 24.41
N GLY A 78 12.34 -5.86 25.22
CA GLY A 78 12.15 -5.42 26.60
C GLY A 78 12.10 -6.53 27.63
N TYR A 79 12.48 -7.75 27.24
CA TYR A 79 12.66 -8.87 28.16
C TYR A 79 14.03 -8.76 28.85
N ASN A 80 14.00 -8.82 30.18
CA ASN A 80 15.16 -8.95 31.02
C ASN A 80 15.01 -10.18 31.93
N GLU A 81 15.96 -10.37 32.85
CA GLU A 81 15.99 -11.49 33.82
C GLU A 81 14.74 -11.58 34.71
N HIS A 82 13.95 -10.51 34.76
CA HIS A 82 12.75 -10.36 35.59
C HIS A 82 11.43 -10.28 34.78
N GLY A 83 11.47 -10.41 33.45
CA GLY A 83 10.28 -10.30 32.58
C GLY A 83 10.30 -9.06 31.68
N LEU A 84 9.12 -8.52 31.35
CA LEU A 84 8.99 -7.30 30.55
C LEU A 84 9.29 -6.07 31.43
N PHE A 85 10.00 -5.05 30.90
CA PHE A 85 10.16 -3.76 31.61
C PHE A 85 8.81 -3.21 32.11
N ASP A 86 8.71 -2.88 33.40
CA ASP A 86 7.64 -2.05 33.99
C ASP A 86 7.95 -0.56 33.76
#